data_AF-A0A9X2YCG7-F1
#
_entry.id   AF-A0A9X2YCG7-F1
#
_cell.length_a   1.000
_cell.length_b   1.000
_cell.length_c   1.000
_cell.angle_alpha   90.00
_cell.angle_beta   90.00
_cell.angle_gamma   90.00
#
_symmetry.space_group_name_H-M   'P 1'
#
loop_
_entity.id
_entity.type
_entity.pdbx_description
1 polymer ?
#
loop_
_entity_poly.entity_id
_entity_poly.type
_entity_poly.pdbx_seq_one_letter_code
_entity_poly.pdbx_strand_id
1 'polypeptide(L)'
;MASMLPDNPSLSRLREQARSLQRRARAGDPDAVESIQRHHPRPDRVLAQLPDRFALHDAQVTVARRYGFTGWPALVRYLDTAATLTVDPSRVDEGALGEADRFCALAVLHYTDVDAPPRWKNAVELLTATPDLTEDHVWAAAAAADAGTLRRLLRVDRTQAVAAGGPFGWPPLLYLCYSRATASRAETLETAALLLDAGADPNAGYLWRGMSTPFTALTGVFGEGEQGPRRQPRHPFCTELATLLLDRGAHPADHQTLYNRMFRPDDSHLELLFDRGVADGGPSPWERRLGEAMETRAQMWRRQVQWAAAHGFSGRLELLERHGIDVGGVEVVAPTFPADPNARDEDGATALHHAAWAGDLDLIARLLAAGADRDAVDDRFGTTPQQWAEHADQSEAAALLRERPPR
;
A
#
# COMPACT_ATOMS: atom_id res chain seq x y z
N MET A 1 4.52 22.71 -3.31
CA MET A 1 3.72 21.46 -3.37
C MET A 1 2.75 21.44 -2.19
N ALA A 2 1.59 20.80 -2.34
CA ALA A 2 0.69 20.55 -1.21
C ALA A 2 1.39 19.62 -0.20
N SER A 3 1.14 19.83 1.10
CA SER A 3 1.54 18.88 2.14
C SER A 3 0.58 17.68 2.13
N MET A 4 1.08 16.49 2.48
CA MET A 4 0.20 15.34 2.75
C MET A 4 -0.54 15.54 4.07
N LEU A 5 -1.75 15.01 4.17
CA LEU A 5 -2.45 14.92 5.45
C LEU A 5 -1.67 13.99 6.39
N PRO A 6 -1.67 14.27 7.71
CA PRO A 6 -1.06 13.37 8.68
C PRO A 6 -1.86 12.07 8.81
N ASP A 7 -1.20 11.00 9.28
CA ASP A 7 -1.85 9.76 9.71
C ASP A 7 -3.00 10.04 10.70
N ASN A 8 -4.12 9.35 10.50
CA ASN A 8 -5.35 9.49 11.26
C ASN A 8 -5.77 10.97 11.38
N PRO A 9 -6.06 11.65 10.25
CA PRO A 9 -6.33 13.08 10.26
C PRO A 9 -7.62 13.35 11.03
N SER A 10 -7.61 14.40 11.87
CA SER A 10 -8.73 14.74 12.73
C SER A 10 -9.20 16.17 12.49
N LEU A 11 -10.52 16.31 12.33
CA LEU A 11 -11.16 17.61 12.15
C LEU A 11 -10.92 18.55 13.34
N SER A 12 -10.82 18.04 14.58
CA SER A 12 -10.52 18.88 15.74
C SER A 12 -9.11 19.48 15.64
N ARG A 13 -8.11 18.64 15.34
CA ARG A 13 -6.72 19.09 15.13
C ARG A 13 -6.61 20.09 13.98
N LEU A 14 -7.32 19.87 12.88
CA LEU A 14 -7.31 20.79 11.73
C LEU A 14 -8.00 22.13 12.05
N ARG A 15 -9.06 22.11 12.87
CA ARG A 15 -9.68 23.35 13.40
C ARG A 15 -8.71 24.11 14.30
N GLU A 16 -7.93 23.41 15.12
CA GLU A 16 -6.89 24.01 15.94
C GLU A 16 -5.76 24.60 15.09
N GLN A 17 -5.33 23.91 14.03
CA GLN A 17 -4.36 24.45 13.07
C GLN A 17 -4.87 25.75 12.43
N ALA A 18 -6.14 25.81 11.99
CA ALA A 18 -6.71 27.02 11.42
C ALA A 18 -6.77 28.17 12.44
N ARG A 19 -7.16 27.89 13.69
CA ARG A 19 -7.14 28.90 14.77
C ARG A 19 -5.71 29.36 15.10
N SER A 20 -4.75 28.45 15.07
CA SER A 20 -3.33 28.75 15.29
C SER A 20 -2.78 29.65 14.18
N LEU A 21 -3.01 29.28 12.92
CA LEU A 21 -2.66 30.10 11.75
C LEU A 21 -3.27 31.50 11.84
N GLN A 22 -4.54 31.60 12.22
CA GLN A 22 -5.20 32.89 12.39
C GLN A 22 -4.49 33.78 13.42
N ARG A 23 -4.16 33.23 14.60
CA ARG A 23 -3.46 33.98 15.65
C ARG A 23 -2.05 34.39 15.22
N ARG A 24 -1.28 33.45 14.65
CA ARG A 24 0.08 33.69 14.18
C ARG A 24 0.14 34.76 13.08
N ALA A 25 -0.77 34.70 12.11
CA ALA A 25 -0.84 35.69 11.04
C ALA A 25 -1.12 37.11 11.59
N ARG A 26 -2.05 37.26 12.54
CA ARG A 26 -2.31 38.54 13.21
C ARG A 26 -1.14 39.05 14.05
N ALA A 27 -0.27 38.14 14.51
CA ALA A 27 0.94 38.49 15.23
C ALA A 27 2.14 38.82 14.30
N GLY A 28 1.96 38.79 12.98
CA GLY A 28 3.04 39.06 12.02
C GLY A 28 4.06 37.93 11.88
N ASP A 29 3.70 36.71 12.26
CA ASP A 29 4.57 35.54 12.17
C ASP A 29 4.95 35.23 10.70
N PRO A 30 6.26 35.17 10.36
CA PRO A 30 6.71 34.98 8.98
C PRO A 30 6.21 33.69 8.32
N ASP A 31 6.19 32.56 9.02
CA ASP A 31 5.74 31.28 8.45
C ASP A 31 4.23 31.30 8.17
N ALA A 32 3.47 31.97 9.03
CA ALA A 32 2.03 32.13 8.83
C ALA A 32 1.75 32.98 7.59
N VAL A 33 2.53 34.05 7.38
CA VAL A 33 2.46 34.90 6.18
C VAL A 33 2.85 34.10 4.94
N GLU A 34 3.95 33.33 4.97
CA GLU A 34 4.38 32.48 3.85
C GLU A 34 3.31 31.43 3.50
N SER A 35 2.72 30.80 4.51
CA SER A 35 1.63 29.83 4.32
C SER A 35 0.42 30.46 3.63
N ILE A 36 0.03 31.68 4.04
CA ILE A 36 -1.04 32.45 3.38
C ILE A 36 -0.67 32.77 1.94
N GLN A 37 0.54 33.29 1.70
CA GLN A 37 1.03 33.63 0.36
C GLN A 37 0.98 32.42 -0.58
N ARG A 38 1.40 31.25 -0.08
CA ARG A 38 1.48 30.03 -0.88
C ARG A 38 0.12 29.38 -1.15
N HIS A 39 -0.80 29.45 -0.19
CA HIS A 39 -1.99 28.59 -0.22
C HIS A 39 -3.33 29.33 -0.27
N HIS A 40 -3.43 30.56 0.22
CA HIS A 40 -4.68 31.32 0.18
C HIS A 40 -5.05 31.69 -1.27
N PRO A 41 -6.33 31.61 -1.68
CA PRO A 41 -6.73 31.92 -3.06
C PRO A 41 -6.59 33.41 -3.45
N ARG A 42 -6.50 34.31 -2.45
CA ARG A 42 -6.35 35.76 -2.63
C ARG A 42 -5.38 36.33 -1.60
N PRO A 43 -4.08 35.98 -1.66
CA PRO A 43 -3.13 36.28 -0.59
C PRO A 43 -2.94 37.79 -0.40
N ASP A 44 -2.78 38.55 -1.48
CA ASP A 44 -2.54 40.01 -1.42
C ASP A 44 -3.64 40.75 -0.67
N ARG A 45 -4.91 40.37 -0.92
CA ARG A 45 -6.07 41.00 -0.29
C ARG A 45 -6.12 40.79 1.22
N VAL A 46 -5.79 39.58 1.68
CA VAL A 46 -5.88 39.25 3.12
C VAL A 46 -4.64 39.71 3.87
N LEU A 47 -3.47 39.69 3.24
CA LEU A 47 -2.23 40.19 3.83
C LEU A 47 -2.26 41.72 3.99
N ALA A 48 -2.85 42.45 3.04
CA ALA A 48 -3.03 43.91 3.15
C ALA A 48 -3.95 44.34 4.30
N GLN A 49 -4.70 43.41 4.90
CA GLN A 49 -5.58 43.66 6.04
C GLN A 49 -4.96 43.29 7.39
N LEU A 50 -3.75 42.71 7.39
CA LEU A 50 -3.04 42.40 8.62
C LEU A 50 -2.43 43.66 9.27
N PRO A 51 -2.31 43.69 10.60
CA PRO A 51 -2.77 42.66 11.56
C PRO A 51 -4.27 42.76 11.90
N ASP A 52 -4.94 43.83 11.49
CA ASP A 52 -6.27 44.23 11.97
C ASP A 52 -7.38 43.21 11.62
N ARG A 53 -7.30 42.57 10.45
CA ARG A 53 -8.34 41.68 9.96
C ARG A 53 -7.78 40.49 9.18
N PHE A 54 -7.88 39.33 9.80
CA PHE A 54 -7.74 38.02 9.16
C PHE A 54 -8.78 37.07 9.75
N ALA A 55 -9.75 36.63 8.95
CA ALA A 55 -10.90 35.88 9.45
C ALA A 55 -10.59 34.39 9.59
N LEU A 56 -11.37 33.68 10.40
CA LEU A 56 -11.17 32.24 10.59
C LEU A 56 -11.39 31.46 9.29
N HIS A 57 -12.31 31.91 8.43
CA HIS A 57 -12.56 31.27 7.14
C HIS A 57 -11.36 31.41 6.18
N ASP A 58 -10.63 32.54 6.22
CA ASP A 58 -9.39 32.73 5.45
C ASP A 58 -8.31 31.75 5.93
N ALA A 59 -8.19 31.56 7.25
CA ALA A 59 -7.27 30.57 7.81
C ALA A 59 -7.67 29.13 7.44
N GLN A 60 -8.97 28.80 7.49
CA GLN A 60 -9.50 27.50 7.12
C GLN A 60 -9.26 27.16 5.64
N VAL A 61 -9.52 28.08 4.71
CA VAL A 61 -9.25 27.83 3.29
C VAL A 61 -7.75 27.71 3.00
N THR A 62 -6.91 28.48 3.70
CA THR A 62 -5.44 28.35 3.60
C THR A 62 -4.98 26.96 4.05
N VAL A 63 -5.48 26.48 5.20
CA VAL A 63 -5.17 25.13 5.69
C VAL A 63 -5.68 24.05 4.73
N ALA A 64 -6.91 24.16 4.22
CA ALA A 64 -7.45 23.18 3.30
C ALA A 64 -6.62 23.08 1.99
N ARG A 65 -6.27 24.23 1.40
CA ARG A 65 -5.45 24.29 0.18
C ARG A 65 -4.01 23.86 0.40
N ARG A 66 -3.47 24.04 1.61
CA ARG A 66 -2.17 23.46 1.99
C ARG A 66 -2.16 21.95 1.83
N TYR A 67 -3.28 21.28 2.13
CA TYR A 67 -3.44 19.83 1.98
C TYR A 67 -4.05 19.40 0.64
N GLY A 68 -4.08 20.30 -0.36
CA GLY A 68 -4.54 19.97 -1.72
C GLY A 68 -6.05 20.11 -1.97
N PHE A 69 -6.84 20.49 -0.97
CA PHE A 69 -8.29 20.66 -1.13
C PHE A 69 -8.64 22.06 -1.61
N THR A 70 -9.62 22.18 -2.51
CA THR A 70 -10.07 23.46 -3.07
C THR A 70 -10.59 24.43 -2.00
N GLY A 71 -11.13 23.89 -0.90
CA GLY A 71 -11.48 24.65 0.29
C GLY A 71 -11.92 23.79 1.48
N TRP A 72 -12.23 24.45 2.59
CA TRP A 72 -12.55 23.80 3.87
C TRP A 72 -13.73 22.79 3.78
N PRO A 73 -14.85 23.07 3.08
CA PRO A 73 -15.93 22.09 2.96
C PRO A 73 -15.52 20.79 2.25
N ALA A 74 -14.61 20.85 1.27
CA ALA A 74 -14.11 19.66 0.59
C ALA A 74 -13.26 18.79 1.53
N LEU A 75 -12.36 19.42 2.29
CA LEU A 75 -11.58 18.75 3.33
C LEU A 75 -12.48 18.09 4.38
N VAL A 76 -13.50 18.79 4.88
CA VAL A 76 -14.42 18.22 5.89
C VAL A 76 -15.16 17.00 5.34
N ARG A 77 -15.69 17.06 4.11
CA ARG A 77 -16.35 15.90 3.48
C ARG A 77 -15.42 14.70 3.35
N TYR A 78 -14.15 14.94 2.98
CA TYR A 78 -13.15 13.88 2.96
C TYR A 78 -12.96 13.26 4.35
N LEU A 79 -12.79 14.09 5.40
CA LEU A 79 -12.59 13.58 6.77
C LEU A 79 -13.79 12.78 7.27
N ASP A 80 -15.01 13.22 6.99
CA ASP A 80 -16.23 12.48 7.37
C ASP A 80 -16.29 11.13 6.65
N THR A 81 -15.91 11.09 5.37
CA THR A 81 -15.83 9.84 4.59
C THR A 81 -14.71 8.92 5.08
N ALA A 82 -13.53 9.49 5.37
CA ALA A 82 -12.38 8.74 5.82
C ALA A 82 -12.61 8.14 7.21
N ALA A 83 -13.34 8.83 8.10
CA ALA A 83 -13.69 8.33 9.41
C ALA A 83 -14.51 7.02 9.38
N THR A 84 -15.29 6.78 8.32
CA THR A 84 -16.06 5.54 8.16
C THR A 84 -15.30 4.42 7.46
N LEU A 85 -14.13 4.71 6.89
CA LEU A 85 -13.34 3.78 6.07
C LEU A 85 -11.95 3.51 6.65
N THR A 86 -11.55 4.25 7.68
CA THR A 86 -10.22 4.15 8.27
C THR A 86 -10.06 2.83 9.02
N VAL A 87 -8.96 2.14 8.73
CA VAL A 87 -8.53 0.95 9.48
C VAL A 87 -7.05 1.10 9.78
N ASP A 88 -6.66 0.74 11.00
CA ASP A 88 -5.27 0.72 11.42
C ASP A 88 -4.92 -0.69 11.92
N PRO A 89 -4.46 -1.59 11.02
CA PRO A 89 -4.16 -2.97 11.36
C PRO A 89 -3.11 -3.09 12.48
N SER A 90 -2.21 -2.10 12.62
CA SER A 90 -1.16 -2.08 13.65
C SER A 90 -1.67 -1.89 15.08
N ARG A 91 -2.96 -1.53 15.26
CA ARG A 91 -3.57 -1.34 16.58
C ARG A 91 -4.24 -2.59 17.14
N VAL A 92 -4.34 -3.65 16.35
CA VAL A 92 -4.96 -4.90 16.77
C VAL A 92 -3.98 -5.67 17.66
N ASP A 93 -4.39 -5.94 18.90
CA ASP A 93 -3.66 -6.83 19.80
C ASP A 93 -4.06 -8.29 19.51
N GLU A 94 -3.24 -8.98 18.74
CA GLU A 94 -3.48 -10.36 18.31
C GLU A 94 -3.51 -11.36 19.47
N GLY A 95 -2.87 -11.04 20.60
CA GLY A 95 -2.89 -11.88 21.80
C GLY A 95 -4.23 -11.85 22.54
N ALA A 96 -5.04 -10.82 22.30
CA ALA A 96 -6.35 -10.63 22.92
C ALA A 96 -7.51 -11.14 22.05
N LEU A 97 -7.25 -11.58 20.81
CA LEU A 97 -8.28 -12.05 19.88
C LEU A 97 -8.74 -13.47 20.19
N GLY A 98 -10.03 -13.75 19.91
CA GLY A 98 -10.52 -15.12 19.79
C GLY A 98 -9.87 -15.85 18.61
N GLU A 99 -9.94 -17.18 18.60
CA GLU A 99 -9.15 -17.99 17.65
C GLU A 99 -9.43 -17.65 16.19
N ALA A 100 -10.70 -17.50 15.79
CA ALA A 100 -11.08 -17.17 14.41
C ALA A 100 -10.54 -15.81 13.94
N ASP A 101 -10.60 -14.81 14.81
CA ASP A 101 -10.06 -13.47 14.53
C ASP A 101 -8.54 -13.47 14.51
N ARG A 102 -7.92 -14.23 15.42
CA ARG A 102 -6.47 -14.41 15.46
C ARG A 102 -5.96 -15.11 14.20
N PHE A 103 -6.65 -16.14 13.73
CA PHE A 103 -6.38 -16.78 12.45
C PHE A 103 -6.41 -15.75 11.31
N CYS A 104 -7.47 -14.94 11.24
CA CYS A 104 -7.60 -13.93 10.19
C CYS A 104 -6.49 -12.89 10.26
N ALA A 105 -6.15 -12.39 11.45
CA ALA A 105 -5.04 -11.46 11.63
C ALA A 105 -3.73 -12.07 11.13
N LEU A 106 -3.40 -13.30 11.55
CA LEU A 106 -2.18 -13.98 11.14
C LEU A 106 -2.14 -14.30 9.63
N ALA A 107 -3.29 -14.58 9.02
CA ALA A 107 -3.39 -15.01 7.63
C ALA A 107 -3.20 -13.86 6.63
N VAL A 108 -3.63 -12.64 6.96
CA VAL A 108 -3.71 -11.53 6.00
C VAL A 108 -2.49 -10.60 6.05
N LEU A 109 -2.20 -9.93 4.93
CA LEU A 109 -1.23 -8.81 4.93
C LEU A 109 -1.77 -7.60 5.68
N HIS A 110 -0.92 -6.97 6.50
CA HIS A 110 -1.24 -5.76 7.26
C HIS A 110 -0.64 -4.48 6.63
N TYR A 111 0.33 -4.66 5.73
CA TYR A 111 1.23 -3.63 5.23
C TYR A 111 1.97 -2.91 6.37
N THR A 112 2.48 -3.70 7.32
CA THR A 112 3.29 -3.22 8.45
C THR A 112 4.61 -3.97 8.54
N ASP A 113 5.47 -3.55 9.46
CA ASP A 113 6.74 -4.20 9.80
C ASP A 113 6.59 -5.54 10.52
N VAL A 114 5.36 -6.06 10.72
CA VAL A 114 5.16 -7.42 11.24
C VAL A 114 4.86 -8.45 10.15
N ASP A 115 4.57 -8.04 8.92
CA ASP A 115 4.29 -8.98 7.84
C ASP A 115 5.52 -9.84 7.53
N ALA A 116 5.40 -11.15 7.69
CA ALA A 116 6.50 -12.09 7.54
C ALA A 116 6.01 -13.53 7.37
N PRO A 117 6.78 -14.42 6.70
CA PRO A 117 6.42 -15.83 6.53
C PRO A 117 5.98 -16.58 7.79
N PRO A 118 6.59 -16.37 8.97
CA PRO A 118 6.14 -17.03 10.19
C PRO A 118 4.68 -16.73 10.58
N ARG A 119 4.14 -15.54 10.26
CA ARG A 119 2.73 -15.21 10.56
C ARG A 119 1.77 -16.14 9.81
N TRP A 120 1.93 -16.24 8.50
CA TRP A 120 1.03 -17.04 7.67
C TRP A 120 1.18 -18.53 7.97
N LYS A 121 2.41 -18.96 8.30
CA LYS A 121 2.65 -20.31 8.80
C LYS A 121 1.85 -20.59 10.09
N ASN A 122 1.90 -19.67 11.06
CA ASN A 122 1.13 -19.80 12.30
C ASN A 122 -0.39 -19.81 12.03
N ALA A 123 -0.88 -19.06 11.03
CA ALA A 123 -2.29 -19.12 10.62
C ALA A 123 -2.68 -20.51 10.11
N VAL A 124 -1.85 -21.11 9.24
CA VAL A 124 -2.06 -22.47 8.72
C VAL A 124 -2.00 -23.51 9.83
N GLU A 125 -1.06 -23.38 10.76
CA GLU A 125 -0.95 -24.26 11.93
C GLU A 125 -2.18 -24.16 12.84
N LEU A 126 -2.69 -22.95 13.09
CA LEU A 126 -3.90 -22.72 13.88
C LEU A 126 -5.14 -23.35 13.21
N LEU A 127 -5.32 -23.15 11.91
CA LEU A 127 -6.43 -23.76 11.17
C LEU A 127 -6.31 -25.30 11.12
N THR A 128 -5.09 -25.83 11.07
CA THR A 128 -4.85 -27.28 11.11
C THR A 128 -5.17 -27.87 12.49
N ALA A 129 -4.84 -27.15 13.56
CA ALA A 129 -5.11 -27.56 14.93
C ALA A 129 -6.60 -27.46 15.29
N THR A 130 -7.31 -26.49 14.74
CA THR A 130 -8.74 -26.24 14.97
C THR A 130 -9.50 -26.11 13.64
N PRO A 131 -9.81 -27.23 12.95
CA PRO A 131 -10.43 -27.19 11.61
C PRO A 131 -11.83 -26.60 11.56
N ASP A 132 -12.57 -26.62 12.67
CA ASP A 132 -13.92 -26.07 12.83
C ASP A 132 -13.93 -24.55 13.09
N LEU A 133 -12.75 -23.91 13.17
CA LEU A 133 -12.59 -22.47 13.39
C LEU A 133 -13.33 -21.57 12.39
N THR A 134 -13.60 -22.08 11.18
CA THR A 134 -14.31 -21.33 10.13
C THR A 134 -15.83 -21.41 10.26
N GLU A 135 -16.38 -22.36 11.03
CA GLU A 135 -17.79 -22.77 10.95
C GLU A 135 -18.78 -21.65 11.28
N ASP A 136 -18.42 -20.77 12.22
CA ASP A 136 -19.31 -19.71 12.73
C ASP A 136 -19.00 -18.31 12.16
N HIS A 137 -17.91 -18.17 11.40
CA HIS A 137 -17.37 -16.87 11.01
C HIS A 137 -17.11 -16.76 9.51
N VAL A 138 -17.96 -16.01 8.81
CA VAL A 138 -17.87 -15.79 7.36
C VAL A 138 -16.50 -15.21 6.93
N TRP A 139 -15.88 -14.37 7.75
CA TRP A 139 -14.56 -13.81 7.47
C TRP A 139 -13.43 -14.83 7.62
N ALA A 140 -13.52 -15.73 8.61
CA ALA A 140 -12.57 -16.83 8.78
C ALA A 140 -12.69 -17.85 7.66
N ALA A 141 -13.93 -18.23 7.29
CA ALA A 141 -14.18 -19.06 6.11
C ALA A 141 -13.61 -18.42 4.82
N ALA A 142 -13.75 -17.10 4.66
CA ALA A 142 -13.16 -16.39 3.53
C ALA A 142 -11.62 -16.36 3.57
N ALA A 143 -10.99 -16.04 4.71
CA ALA A 143 -9.54 -16.04 4.86
C ALA A 143 -8.91 -17.43 4.60
N ALA A 144 -9.60 -18.49 5.00
CA ALA A 144 -9.18 -19.87 4.78
C ALA A 144 -9.45 -20.38 3.35
N ALA A 145 -10.21 -19.64 2.54
CA ALA A 145 -10.82 -20.11 1.31
C ALA A 145 -11.62 -21.41 1.51
N ASP A 146 -12.45 -21.49 2.56
CA ASP A 146 -13.33 -22.63 2.81
C ASP A 146 -14.68 -22.43 2.12
N ALA A 147 -14.76 -22.81 0.84
CA ALA A 147 -15.98 -22.64 0.05
C ALA A 147 -17.14 -23.50 0.58
N GLY A 148 -16.83 -24.64 1.20
CA GLY A 148 -17.80 -25.53 1.85
C GLY A 148 -18.58 -24.83 2.94
N THR A 149 -17.89 -24.30 3.93
CA THR A 149 -18.45 -23.57 5.07
C THR A 149 -19.10 -22.27 4.63
N LEU A 150 -18.42 -21.50 3.76
CA LEU A 150 -18.96 -20.26 3.24
C LEU A 150 -20.32 -20.48 2.55
N ARG A 151 -20.46 -21.54 1.75
CA ARG A 151 -21.74 -21.89 1.11
C ARG A 151 -22.84 -22.22 2.12
N ARG A 152 -22.52 -22.87 3.25
CA ARG A 152 -23.52 -23.13 4.31
C ARG A 152 -23.96 -21.82 4.96
N LEU A 153 -23.01 -20.98 5.37
CA LEU A 153 -23.29 -19.69 6.01
C LEU A 153 -24.13 -18.77 5.11
N LEU A 154 -23.74 -18.61 3.85
CA LEU A 154 -24.46 -17.76 2.89
C LEU A 154 -25.81 -18.30 2.45
N ARG A 155 -26.06 -19.62 2.59
CA ARG A 155 -27.41 -20.18 2.42
C ARG A 155 -28.34 -19.79 3.55
N VAL A 156 -27.82 -19.69 4.77
CA VAL A 156 -28.59 -19.26 5.96
C VAL A 156 -28.83 -17.76 5.92
N ASP A 157 -27.78 -16.98 5.69
CA ASP A 157 -27.85 -15.52 5.62
C ASP A 157 -26.89 -14.98 4.56
N ARG A 158 -27.45 -14.57 3.42
CA ARG A 158 -26.69 -13.98 2.31
C ARG A 158 -26.05 -12.64 2.66
N THR A 159 -26.60 -11.91 3.63
CA THR A 159 -26.10 -10.58 4.01
C THR A 159 -24.71 -10.64 4.66
N GLN A 160 -24.32 -11.81 5.17
CA GLN A 160 -22.97 -12.04 5.69
C GLN A 160 -21.87 -11.81 4.65
N ALA A 161 -22.15 -11.94 3.35
CA ALA A 161 -21.17 -11.67 2.29
C ALA A 161 -20.69 -10.20 2.23
N VAL A 162 -21.46 -9.27 2.80
CA VAL A 162 -21.14 -7.83 2.85
C VAL A 162 -20.97 -7.30 4.27
N ALA A 163 -21.19 -8.14 5.28
CA ALA A 163 -21.13 -7.73 6.67
C ALA A 163 -19.68 -7.47 7.09
N ALA A 164 -19.43 -6.29 7.66
CA ALA A 164 -18.16 -5.99 8.30
C ALA A 164 -17.98 -6.86 9.55
N GLY A 165 -16.82 -7.51 9.67
CA GLY A 165 -16.51 -8.37 10.80
C GLY A 165 -15.02 -8.63 10.95
N GLY A 166 -14.69 -9.56 11.84
CA GLY A 166 -13.31 -9.95 12.13
C GLY A 166 -12.47 -8.86 12.79
N PRO A 167 -11.15 -9.08 12.91
CA PRO A 167 -10.24 -8.20 13.67
C PRO A 167 -10.12 -6.78 13.10
N PHE A 168 -10.53 -6.55 11.85
CA PHE A 168 -10.36 -5.28 11.14
C PHE A 168 -11.68 -4.65 10.71
N GLY A 169 -12.82 -5.28 11.01
CA GLY A 169 -14.13 -4.82 10.55
C GLY A 169 -14.24 -4.80 9.02
N TRP A 170 -13.56 -5.70 8.33
CA TRP A 170 -13.59 -5.78 6.87
C TRP A 170 -14.75 -6.65 6.38
N PRO A 171 -15.24 -6.43 5.15
CA PRO A 171 -16.09 -7.42 4.49
C PRO A 171 -15.27 -8.69 4.18
N PRO A 172 -15.90 -9.88 4.10
CA PRO A 172 -15.21 -11.16 3.93
C PRO A 172 -14.32 -11.23 2.69
N LEU A 173 -14.68 -10.53 1.61
CA LEU A 173 -13.89 -10.52 0.38
C LEU A 173 -12.47 -9.99 0.59
N LEU A 174 -12.28 -9.00 1.48
CA LEU A 174 -10.94 -8.49 1.78
C LEU A 174 -10.11 -9.55 2.52
N TYR A 175 -10.71 -10.30 3.43
CA TYR A 175 -10.01 -11.38 4.12
C TYR A 175 -9.51 -12.45 3.15
N LEU A 176 -10.30 -12.84 2.16
CA LEU A 176 -9.84 -13.73 1.08
C LEU A 176 -8.68 -13.10 0.28
N CYS A 177 -8.84 -11.85 -0.18
CA CYS A 177 -7.87 -11.21 -1.05
C CYS A 177 -6.51 -10.96 -0.38
N TYR A 178 -6.52 -10.66 0.92
CA TYR A 178 -5.30 -10.37 1.67
C TYR A 178 -4.67 -11.63 2.30
N SER A 179 -5.38 -12.77 2.31
CA SER A 179 -4.88 -13.99 2.92
C SER A 179 -3.65 -14.57 2.19
N ARG A 180 -2.74 -15.14 2.97
CA ARG A 180 -1.59 -15.95 2.54
C ARG A 180 -1.66 -17.37 3.11
N ALA A 181 -2.81 -17.73 3.69
CA ALA A 181 -3.08 -19.05 4.25
C ALA A 181 -3.97 -19.93 3.36
N THR A 182 -4.25 -19.52 2.12
CA THR A 182 -5.10 -20.27 1.17
C THR A 182 -4.37 -21.48 0.57
N ALA A 183 -4.95 -22.67 0.64
CA ALA A 183 -4.29 -23.90 0.20
C ALA A 183 -4.58 -24.31 -1.26
N SER A 184 -5.74 -23.96 -1.81
CA SER A 184 -6.20 -24.47 -3.12
C SER A 184 -6.70 -23.36 -4.03
N ARG A 185 -6.25 -23.40 -5.29
CA ARG A 185 -6.72 -22.51 -6.36
C ARG A 185 -8.22 -22.65 -6.57
N ALA A 186 -8.73 -23.89 -6.62
CA ALA A 186 -10.15 -24.13 -6.88
C ALA A 186 -11.03 -23.57 -5.76
N GLU A 187 -10.67 -23.85 -4.51
CA GLU A 187 -11.41 -23.36 -3.33
C GLU A 187 -11.34 -21.83 -3.20
N THR A 188 -10.19 -21.21 -3.51
CA THR A 188 -10.04 -19.75 -3.52
C THR A 188 -10.99 -19.10 -4.52
N LEU A 189 -11.00 -19.58 -5.76
CA LEU A 189 -11.84 -19.02 -6.81
C LEU A 189 -13.33 -19.28 -6.55
N GLU A 190 -13.68 -20.44 -6.01
CA GLU A 190 -15.05 -20.74 -5.61
C GLU A 190 -15.50 -19.84 -4.44
N THR A 191 -14.66 -19.64 -3.42
CA THR A 191 -14.93 -18.74 -2.30
C THR A 191 -15.17 -17.31 -2.78
N ALA A 192 -14.31 -16.80 -3.68
CA ALA A 192 -14.48 -15.50 -4.29
C ALA A 192 -15.81 -15.40 -5.07
N ALA A 193 -16.12 -16.40 -5.91
CA ALA A 193 -17.36 -16.43 -6.67
C ALA A 193 -18.59 -16.44 -5.76
N LEU A 194 -18.60 -17.25 -4.70
CA LEU A 194 -19.69 -17.31 -3.72
C LEU A 194 -19.94 -15.95 -3.05
N LEU A 195 -18.88 -15.24 -2.65
CA LEU A 195 -19.00 -13.90 -2.06
C LEU A 195 -19.55 -12.89 -3.07
N LEU A 196 -18.99 -12.86 -4.28
CA LEU A 196 -19.40 -11.93 -5.33
C LEU A 196 -20.84 -12.18 -5.82
N ASP A 197 -21.25 -13.45 -5.91
CA ASP A 197 -22.62 -13.84 -6.26
C ASP A 197 -23.62 -13.59 -5.11
N ALA A 198 -23.11 -13.49 -3.88
CA ALA A 198 -23.87 -13.05 -2.70
C ALA A 198 -23.91 -11.52 -2.52
N GLY A 199 -23.19 -10.76 -3.37
CA GLY A 199 -23.25 -9.30 -3.41
C GLY A 199 -22.05 -8.59 -2.80
N ALA A 200 -20.95 -9.29 -2.51
CA ALA A 200 -19.70 -8.63 -2.13
C ALA A 200 -19.24 -7.64 -3.22
N ASP A 201 -18.81 -6.45 -2.81
CA ASP A 201 -18.30 -5.43 -3.72
C ASP A 201 -16.86 -5.77 -4.16
N PRO A 202 -16.60 -6.03 -5.45
CA PRO A 202 -15.24 -6.29 -5.94
C PRO A 202 -14.31 -5.07 -5.82
N ASN A 203 -14.86 -3.88 -5.54
CA ASN A 203 -14.12 -2.65 -5.24
C ASN A 203 -14.04 -2.35 -3.74
N ALA A 204 -14.41 -3.30 -2.87
CA ALA A 204 -14.26 -3.18 -1.43
C ALA A 204 -12.82 -2.79 -1.06
N GLY A 205 -12.67 -2.04 0.02
CA GLY A 205 -11.38 -1.54 0.48
C GLY A 205 -11.53 -0.64 1.70
N TYR A 206 -10.39 -0.21 2.22
CA TYR A 206 -10.27 0.64 3.41
C TYR A 206 -9.21 1.72 3.21
N LEU A 207 -9.17 2.70 4.11
CA LEU A 207 -8.11 3.70 4.16
C LEU A 207 -7.15 3.34 5.29
N TRP A 208 -5.92 2.97 4.96
CA TRP A 208 -4.90 2.68 5.97
C TRP A 208 -4.60 3.97 6.75
N ARG A 209 -4.89 3.97 8.06
CA ARG A 209 -4.77 5.15 8.94
C ARG A 209 -5.41 6.43 8.37
N GLY A 210 -6.49 6.30 7.61
CA GLY A 210 -7.20 7.44 7.02
C GLY A 210 -6.40 8.20 5.95
N MET A 211 -5.36 7.58 5.38
CA MET A 211 -4.66 8.09 4.21
C MET A 211 -5.57 8.08 2.97
N SER A 212 -5.26 8.91 1.98
CA SER A 212 -6.16 9.13 0.83
C SER A 212 -6.03 8.10 -0.29
N THR A 213 -5.02 7.21 -0.23
CA THR A 213 -4.90 6.07 -1.15
C THR A 213 -5.59 4.86 -0.55
N PRO A 214 -6.64 4.32 -1.18
CA PRO A 214 -7.37 3.17 -0.66
C PRO A 214 -6.60 1.87 -0.87
N PHE A 215 -6.70 0.98 0.11
CA PHE A 215 -6.26 -0.41 0.05
C PHE A 215 -7.47 -1.26 -0.32
N THR A 216 -7.55 -1.65 -1.60
CA THR A 216 -8.73 -2.38 -2.13
C THR A 216 -8.51 -3.89 -2.13
N ALA A 217 -9.53 -4.65 -2.54
CA ALA A 217 -9.43 -6.07 -2.83
C ALA A 217 -8.26 -6.37 -3.78
N LEU A 218 -8.09 -5.61 -4.87
CA LEU A 218 -6.98 -5.81 -5.82
C LEU A 218 -5.62 -5.53 -5.17
N THR A 219 -5.51 -4.52 -4.29
CA THR A 219 -4.30 -4.29 -3.50
C THR A 219 -3.90 -5.54 -2.70
N GLY A 220 -4.87 -6.22 -2.07
CA GLY A 220 -4.63 -7.46 -1.35
C GLY A 220 -4.14 -8.59 -2.24
N VAL A 221 -4.77 -8.74 -3.41
CA VAL A 221 -4.43 -9.80 -4.37
C VAL A 221 -3.04 -9.61 -4.95
N PHE A 222 -2.74 -8.41 -5.47
CA PHE A 222 -1.46 -8.12 -6.09
C PHE A 222 -0.31 -8.09 -5.08
N GLY A 223 -0.59 -7.75 -3.81
CA GLY A 223 0.42 -7.74 -2.76
C GLY A 223 1.61 -6.83 -3.07
N GLU A 224 2.76 -7.19 -2.49
CA GLU A 224 4.02 -6.45 -2.52
C GLU A 224 3.92 -5.03 -2.01
N GLY A 225 5.06 -4.35 -1.98
CA GLY A 225 5.19 -3.03 -1.42
C GLY A 225 6.67 -2.80 -1.13
N GLU A 226 6.93 -1.86 -0.25
CA GLU A 226 8.29 -1.44 0.11
C GLU A 226 9.08 -2.59 0.78
N GLN A 227 8.40 -3.55 1.42
CA GLN A 227 9.06 -4.68 2.09
C GLN A 227 9.21 -5.92 1.20
N GLY A 228 8.67 -5.88 -0.03
CA GLY A 228 8.96 -6.88 -1.05
C GLY A 228 8.22 -8.22 -0.97
N PRO A 229 8.46 -9.12 -1.95
CA PRO A 229 7.66 -10.32 -2.19
C PRO A 229 7.82 -11.39 -1.12
N ARG A 230 8.85 -11.33 -0.27
CA ARG A 230 9.01 -12.25 0.86
C ARG A 230 8.15 -11.86 2.05
N ARG A 231 8.09 -10.56 2.36
CA ARG A 231 7.36 -10.03 3.53
C ARG A 231 5.93 -9.63 3.19
N GLN A 232 5.71 -9.14 1.99
CA GLN A 232 4.40 -8.77 1.46
C GLN A 232 4.19 -9.54 0.15
N PRO A 233 4.18 -10.89 0.14
CA PRO A 233 3.98 -11.67 -1.08
C PRO A 233 2.68 -11.30 -1.77
N ARG A 234 2.61 -11.56 -3.07
CA ARG A 234 1.34 -11.58 -3.79
C ARG A 234 0.45 -12.69 -3.23
N HIS A 235 -0.84 -12.62 -3.49
CA HIS A 235 -1.73 -13.74 -3.21
C HIS A 235 -1.23 -15.00 -3.96
N PRO A 236 -1.27 -16.21 -3.37
CA PRO A 236 -0.75 -17.43 -4.01
C PRO A 236 -1.36 -17.71 -5.40
N PHE A 237 -2.60 -17.27 -5.60
CA PHE A 237 -3.35 -17.37 -6.86
C PHE A 237 -3.64 -15.97 -7.47
N CYS A 238 -2.65 -15.08 -7.41
CA CYS A 238 -2.77 -13.66 -7.77
C CYS A 238 -3.43 -13.45 -9.14
N THR A 239 -2.92 -14.09 -10.20
CA THR A 239 -3.39 -13.88 -11.57
C THR A 239 -4.85 -14.26 -11.73
N GLU A 240 -5.24 -15.46 -11.28
CA GLU A 240 -6.61 -15.96 -11.44
C GLU A 240 -7.61 -15.21 -10.56
N LEU A 241 -7.23 -14.88 -9.32
CA LEU A 241 -8.11 -14.14 -8.42
C LEU A 241 -8.29 -12.69 -8.88
N ALA A 242 -7.22 -12.02 -9.33
CA ALA A 242 -7.32 -10.67 -9.89
C ALA A 242 -8.18 -10.67 -11.17
N THR A 243 -7.98 -11.66 -12.05
CA THR A 243 -8.79 -11.82 -13.26
C THR A 243 -10.27 -11.98 -12.90
N LEU A 244 -10.60 -12.86 -11.95
CA LEU A 244 -11.97 -13.05 -11.50
C LEU A 244 -12.57 -11.76 -10.94
N LEU A 245 -11.84 -11.02 -10.09
CA LEU A 245 -12.34 -9.75 -9.54
C LEU A 245 -12.60 -8.71 -10.63
N LEU A 246 -11.67 -8.55 -11.59
CA LEU A 246 -11.79 -7.63 -12.73
C LEU A 246 -12.99 -8.00 -13.61
N ASP A 247 -13.13 -9.28 -13.96
CA ASP A 247 -14.27 -9.79 -14.74
C ASP A 247 -15.60 -9.63 -13.99
N ARG A 248 -15.56 -9.56 -12.66
CA ARG A 248 -16.72 -9.37 -11.79
C ARG A 248 -16.96 -7.91 -11.40
N GLY A 249 -16.19 -6.95 -11.92
CA GLY A 249 -16.44 -5.51 -11.80
C GLY A 249 -15.49 -4.74 -10.88
N ALA A 250 -14.37 -5.33 -10.46
CA ALA A 250 -13.28 -4.56 -9.86
C ALA A 250 -12.75 -3.58 -10.91
N HIS A 251 -12.54 -2.33 -10.51
CA HIS A 251 -11.99 -1.32 -11.40
C HIS A 251 -10.47 -1.51 -11.52
N PRO A 252 -9.89 -1.47 -12.73
CA PRO A 252 -8.46 -1.74 -12.92
C PRO A 252 -7.55 -0.62 -12.38
N ALA A 253 -8.08 0.59 -12.19
CA ALA A 253 -7.33 1.72 -11.61
C ALA A 253 -7.22 1.63 -10.07
N ASP A 254 -6.45 0.65 -9.59
CA ASP A 254 -6.04 0.53 -8.19
C ASP A 254 -4.69 1.26 -7.97
N HIS A 255 -4.75 2.39 -7.26
CA HIS A 255 -3.58 3.25 -7.06
C HIS A 255 -2.55 2.63 -6.12
N GLN A 256 -3.00 1.88 -5.10
CA GLN A 256 -2.09 1.25 -4.14
C GLN A 256 -1.38 0.06 -4.77
N THR A 257 -2.06 -0.74 -5.60
CA THR A 257 -1.44 -1.79 -6.43
C THR A 257 -0.34 -1.22 -7.31
N LEU A 258 -0.63 -0.15 -8.05
CA LEU A 258 0.34 0.46 -8.96
C LEU A 258 1.55 1.00 -8.18
N TYR A 259 1.34 1.60 -7.01
CA TYR A 259 2.44 1.97 -6.11
C TYR A 259 3.23 0.76 -5.62
N ASN A 260 2.56 -0.23 -5.02
CA ASN A 260 3.18 -1.39 -4.39
C ASN A 260 4.05 -2.21 -5.36
N ARG A 261 3.65 -2.25 -6.63
CA ARG A 261 4.29 -3.08 -7.66
C ARG A 261 5.31 -2.33 -8.51
N MET A 262 5.48 -1.01 -8.32
CA MET A 262 6.46 -0.23 -9.11
C MET A 262 7.91 -0.49 -8.69
N PHE A 263 8.17 -0.99 -7.48
CA PHE A 263 9.52 -1.13 -6.92
C PHE A 263 10.41 -2.17 -7.61
N ARG A 264 9.84 -3.05 -8.42
CA ARG A 264 10.54 -4.16 -9.11
C ARG A 264 10.24 -4.15 -10.60
N PRO A 265 11.07 -4.78 -11.45
CA PRO A 265 10.86 -4.79 -12.91
C PRO A 265 9.68 -5.66 -13.38
N ASP A 266 9.10 -6.51 -12.53
CA ASP A 266 7.97 -7.35 -12.93
C ASP A 266 6.70 -6.53 -13.21
N ASP A 267 6.24 -6.58 -14.47
CA ASP A 267 5.10 -5.82 -15.00
C ASP A 267 3.84 -6.67 -15.25
N SER A 268 3.81 -7.93 -14.83
CA SER A 268 2.67 -8.83 -15.00
C SER A 268 1.32 -8.26 -14.52
N HIS A 269 1.35 -7.46 -13.45
CA HIS A 269 0.18 -6.74 -12.95
C HIS A 269 -0.27 -5.62 -13.91
N LEU A 270 0.66 -4.85 -14.47
CA LEU A 270 0.35 -3.79 -15.45
C LEU A 270 -0.24 -4.39 -16.72
N GLU A 271 0.33 -5.49 -17.23
CA GLU A 271 -0.21 -6.19 -18.41
C GLU A 271 -1.68 -6.55 -18.21
N LEU A 272 -2.00 -7.21 -17.09
CA LEU A 272 -3.38 -7.58 -16.76
C LEU A 272 -4.30 -6.34 -16.61
N LEU A 273 -3.83 -5.27 -15.98
CA LEU A 273 -4.62 -4.06 -15.77
C LEU A 273 -4.83 -3.28 -17.07
N PHE A 274 -3.85 -3.26 -17.98
CA PHE A 274 -4.00 -2.69 -19.32
C PHE A 274 -4.99 -3.48 -20.17
N ASP A 275 -4.95 -4.80 -20.11
CA ASP A 275 -5.95 -5.68 -20.75
C ASP A 275 -7.37 -5.47 -20.21
N ARG A 276 -7.52 -4.76 -19.10
CA ARG A 276 -8.82 -4.39 -18.49
C ARG A 276 -9.11 -2.88 -18.54
N GLY A 277 -8.30 -2.09 -19.26
CA GLY A 277 -8.58 -0.68 -19.53
C GLY A 277 -8.15 0.29 -18.43
N VAL A 278 -7.05 0.03 -17.71
CA VAL A 278 -6.51 0.98 -16.71
C VAL A 278 -6.10 2.34 -17.31
N ALA A 279 -5.67 2.36 -18.58
CA ALA A 279 -5.19 3.56 -19.26
C ALA A 279 -6.31 4.60 -19.46
N ASP A 280 -7.49 4.16 -19.90
CA ASP A 280 -8.57 4.98 -20.45
C ASP A 280 -9.96 4.71 -19.83
N GLY A 281 -10.06 3.80 -18.85
CA GLY A 281 -11.28 3.55 -18.09
C GLY A 281 -11.88 4.82 -17.47
N GLY A 282 -13.15 4.80 -17.06
CA GLY A 282 -13.75 5.94 -16.36
C GLY A 282 -13.14 6.18 -14.98
N PRO A 283 -13.66 7.14 -14.19
CA PRO A 283 -13.25 7.26 -12.80
C PRO A 283 -13.64 5.99 -12.03
N SER A 284 -12.78 5.53 -11.13
CA SER A 284 -13.05 4.40 -10.24
C SER A 284 -14.11 4.78 -9.19
N PRO A 285 -14.74 3.80 -8.52
CA PRO A 285 -15.61 4.08 -7.37
C PRO A 285 -14.90 4.90 -6.28
N TRP A 286 -13.60 4.68 -6.09
CA TRP A 286 -12.78 5.39 -5.11
C TRP A 286 -12.46 6.83 -5.55
N GLU A 287 -12.12 7.05 -6.82
CA GLU A 287 -11.91 8.40 -7.36
C GLU A 287 -13.19 9.25 -7.22
N ARG A 288 -14.36 8.65 -7.47
CA ARG A 288 -15.65 9.32 -7.23
C ARG A 288 -15.91 9.61 -5.75
N ARG A 289 -15.54 8.67 -4.87
CA ARG A 289 -15.82 8.74 -3.43
C ARG A 289 -14.92 9.75 -2.71
N LEU A 290 -13.63 9.77 -3.03
CA LEU A 290 -12.61 10.56 -2.33
C LEU A 290 -12.27 11.88 -3.05
N GLY A 291 -12.53 11.96 -4.35
CA GLY A 291 -12.35 13.18 -5.15
C GLY A 291 -10.95 13.76 -5.03
N GLU A 292 -10.86 15.03 -4.66
CA GLU A 292 -9.62 15.82 -4.57
C GLU A 292 -8.56 15.26 -3.61
N ALA A 293 -8.93 14.35 -2.72
CA ALA A 293 -7.97 13.71 -1.81
C ALA A 293 -7.09 12.67 -2.53
N MET A 294 -7.61 12.06 -3.60
CA MET A 294 -6.86 11.09 -4.38
C MET A 294 -5.94 11.79 -5.38
N GLU A 295 -4.81 11.14 -5.63
CA GLU A 295 -3.98 11.45 -6.77
C GLU A 295 -4.78 11.28 -8.07
N THR A 296 -4.56 12.16 -9.05
CA THR A 296 -5.15 12.01 -10.39
C THR A 296 -4.41 10.94 -11.20
N ARG A 297 -5.08 10.26 -12.13
CA ARG A 297 -4.41 9.31 -13.06
C ARG A 297 -3.21 9.88 -13.79
N ALA A 298 -3.23 11.17 -14.16
CA ALA A 298 -2.08 11.81 -14.79
C ALA A 298 -0.86 11.92 -13.85
N GLN A 299 -1.09 12.19 -12.56
CA GLN A 299 -0.03 12.22 -11.55
C GLN A 299 0.47 10.80 -11.25
N MET A 300 -0.45 9.83 -11.15
CA MET A 300 -0.12 8.41 -10.96
C MET A 300 0.77 7.88 -12.10
N TRP A 301 0.41 8.14 -13.36
CA TRP A 301 1.24 7.75 -14.50
C TRP A 301 2.59 8.46 -14.50
N ARG A 302 2.62 9.75 -14.19
CA ARG A 302 3.88 10.48 -14.05
C ARG A 302 4.80 9.83 -13.00
N ARG A 303 4.25 9.37 -11.88
CA ARG A 303 5.03 8.64 -10.87
C ARG A 303 5.57 7.32 -11.42
N GLN A 304 4.75 6.53 -12.12
CA GLN A 304 5.18 5.28 -12.75
C GLN A 304 6.33 5.50 -13.73
N VAL A 305 6.20 6.50 -14.61
CA VAL A 305 7.22 6.87 -15.61
C VAL A 305 8.51 7.35 -14.93
N GLN A 306 8.39 8.26 -13.96
CA GLN A 306 9.55 8.78 -13.22
C GLN A 306 10.28 7.67 -12.46
N TRP A 307 9.53 6.78 -11.81
CA TRP A 307 10.11 5.65 -11.09
C TRP A 307 10.81 4.69 -12.05
N ALA A 308 10.16 4.32 -13.15
CA ALA A 308 10.72 3.42 -14.15
C ALA A 308 12.02 3.98 -14.76
N ALA A 309 12.04 5.27 -15.10
CA ALA A 309 13.22 5.94 -15.62
C ALA A 309 14.37 6.00 -14.60
N ALA A 310 14.06 6.36 -13.34
CA ALA A 310 15.06 6.43 -12.27
C ALA A 310 15.69 5.09 -11.90
N HIS A 311 14.99 3.97 -12.18
CA HIS A 311 15.44 2.62 -11.84
C HIS A 311 15.81 1.78 -13.08
N GLY A 312 15.87 2.38 -14.27
CA GLY A 312 16.27 1.71 -15.49
C GLY A 312 15.28 0.64 -16.00
N PHE A 313 14.01 0.69 -15.59
CA PHE A 313 12.97 -0.24 -16.02
C PHE A 313 12.45 0.10 -17.42
N SER A 314 13.33 -0.08 -18.42
CA SER A 314 13.04 0.25 -19.82
C SER A 314 11.84 -0.52 -20.37
N GLY A 315 11.69 -1.80 -19.99
CA GLY A 315 10.52 -2.61 -20.37
C GLY A 315 9.20 -2.03 -19.87
N ARG A 316 9.18 -1.44 -18.66
CA ARG A 316 8.00 -0.73 -18.15
C ARG A 316 7.70 0.51 -18.99
N LEU A 317 8.71 1.30 -19.33
CA LEU A 317 8.52 2.50 -20.16
C LEU A 317 7.95 2.13 -21.54
N GLU A 318 8.47 1.08 -22.16
CA GLU A 318 7.93 0.54 -23.43
C GLU A 318 6.48 0.06 -23.28
N LEU A 319 6.15 -0.61 -22.18
CA LEU A 319 4.78 -1.04 -21.89
C LEU A 319 3.85 0.17 -21.74
N LEU A 320 4.24 1.16 -20.94
CA LEU A 320 3.47 2.40 -20.73
C LEU A 320 3.23 3.14 -22.05
N GLU A 321 4.27 3.32 -22.87
CA GLU A 321 4.19 3.97 -24.18
C GLU A 321 3.24 3.24 -25.13
N ARG A 322 3.31 1.90 -25.18
CA ARG A 322 2.43 1.06 -26.01
C ARG A 322 0.95 1.26 -25.68
N HIS A 323 0.64 1.60 -24.42
CA HIS A 323 -0.72 1.89 -23.95
C HIS A 323 -1.06 3.38 -23.95
N GLY A 324 -0.28 4.21 -24.66
CA GLY A 324 -0.57 5.62 -24.88
C GLY A 324 -0.26 6.53 -23.68
N ILE A 325 0.52 6.06 -22.72
CA ILE A 325 1.00 6.87 -21.62
C ILE A 325 2.24 7.65 -22.08
N ASP A 326 2.24 8.96 -21.87
CA ASP A 326 3.35 9.82 -22.24
C ASP A 326 4.59 9.53 -21.37
N VAL A 327 5.62 8.97 -22.01
CA VAL A 327 6.94 8.72 -21.42
C VAL A 327 7.99 9.72 -21.90
N GLY A 328 7.58 10.79 -22.60
CA GLY A 328 8.48 11.80 -23.14
C GLY A 328 9.19 12.59 -22.05
N GLY A 329 10.44 13.00 -22.33
CA GLY A 329 11.18 13.92 -21.48
C GLY A 329 11.73 13.35 -20.18
N VAL A 330 11.72 12.02 -20.01
CA VAL A 330 12.46 11.35 -18.92
C VAL A 330 13.80 10.82 -19.42
N GLU A 331 14.83 11.01 -18.61
CA GLU A 331 16.13 10.38 -18.85
C GLU A 331 16.16 9.04 -18.12
N VAL A 332 16.34 7.97 -18.87
CA VAL A 332 16.48 6.63 -18.30
C VAL A 332 17.86 6.54 -17.65
N VAL A 333 17.88 6.39 -16.34
CA VAL A 333 19.10 6.12 -15.60
C VAL A 333 19.49 4.68 -15.92
N ALA A 334 20.58 4.52 -16.68
CA ALA A 334 21.19 3.21 -16.82
C ALA A 334 21.56 2.70 -15.42
N PRO A 335 21.27 1.43 -15.07
CA PRO A 335 21.63 0.91 -13.76
C PRO A 335 23.13 1.05 -13.55
N THR A 336 23.55 2.04 -12.77
CA THR A 336 24.95 2.29 -12.47
C THR A 336 25.37 1.36 -11.35
N PHE A 337 26.33 0.50 -11.65
CA PHE A 337 27.05 -0.19 -10.59
C PHE A 337 27.92 0.82 -9.84
N PRO A 338 27.95 0.79 -8.50
CA PRO A 338 28.89 1.62 -7.76
C PRO A 338 30.31 1.30 -8.25
N ALA A 339 31.09 2.34 -8.56
CA ALA A 339 32.45 2.19 -9.07
C ALA A 339 33.34 1.41 -8.09
N ASP A 340 33.05 1.55 -6.80
CA ASP A 340 33.53 0.67 -5.74
C ASP A 340 32.35 -0.09 -5.14
N PRO A 341 32.23 -1.42 -5.33
CA PRO A 341 31.15 -2.22 -4.75
C PRO A 341 31.17 -2.28 -3.22
N ASN A 342 32.25 -1.79 -2.59
CA ASN A 342 32.44 -1.72 -1.15
C ASN A 342 32.24 -0.30 -0.59
N ALA A 343 31.81 0.66 -1.41
CA ALA A 343 31.45 1.97 -0.94
C ALA A 343 30.40 1.87 0.18
N ARG A 344 30.64 2.61 1.27
CA ARG A 344 29.79 2.64 2.46
C ARG A 344 28.95 3.91 2.48
N ASP A 345 27.68 3.79 2.84
CA ASP A 345 26.80 4.93 3.09
C ASP A 345 27.04 5.55 4.49
N GLU A 346 26.17 6.49 4.89
CA GLU A 346 26.27 7.20 6.18
C GLU A 346 26.11 6.27 7.39
N ASP A 347 25.47 5.11 7.22
CA ASP A 347 25.30 4.07 8.24
C ASP A 347 26.40 2.99 8.18
N GLY A 348 27.39 3.16 7.30
CA GLY A 348 28.45 2.19 7.07
C GLY A 348 28.01 0.97 6.25
N ALA A 349 26.77 0.96 5.73
CA ALA A 349 26.24 -0.14 4.95
C ALA A 349 26.74 -0.07 3.49
N THR A 350 26.98 -1.23 2.89
CA THR A 350 27.41 -1.36 1.49
C THR A 350 26.21 -1.64 0.58
N ALA A 351 26.39 -1.52 -0.74
CA ALA A 351 25.37 -1.93 -1.71
C ALA A 351 24.91 -3.40 -1.52
N LEU A 352 25.81 -4.27 -1.03
CA LEU A 352 25.49 -5.67 -0.76
C LEU A 352 24.54 -5.83 0.43
N HIS A 353 24.62 -4.98 1.46
CA HIS A 353 23.66 -4.96 2.57
C HIS A 353 22.24 -4.63 2.07
N HIS A 354 22.13 -3.57 1.26
CA HIS A 354 20.86 -3.15 0.68
C HIS A 354 20.26 -4.20 -0.26
N ALA A 355 21.09 -4.82 -1.11
CA ALA A 355 20.66 -5.92 -1.97
C ALA A 355 20.19 -7.14 -1.17
N ALA A 356 20.88 -7.46 -0.07
CA ALA A 356 20.55 -8.55 0.83
C ALA A 356 19.21 -8.33 1.54
N TRP A 357 18.96 -7.12 2.06
CA TRP A 357 17.68 -6.73 2.64
C TRP A 357 16.52 -6.83 1.65
N ALA A 358 16.75 -6.37 0.41
CA ALA A 358 15.75 -6.38 -0.64
C ALA A 358 15.47 -7.80 -1.20
N GLY A 359 16.37 -8.76 -0.95
CA GLY A 359 16.32 -10.10 -1.54
C GLY A 359 16.65 -10.12 -3.03
N ASP A 360 17.40 -9.13 -3.53
CA ASP A 360 17.72 -9.00 -4.95
C ASP A 360 18.88 -9.94 -5.32
N LEU A 361 18.54 -11.19 -5.65
CA LEU A 361 19.52 -12.25 -5.94
C LEU A 361 20.44 -11.88 -7.12
N ASP A 362 19.88 -11.23 -8.14
CA ASP A 362 20.65 -10.83 -9.33
C ASP A 362 21.64 -9.71 -8.99
N LEU A 363 21.22 -8.72 -8.21
CA LEU A 363 22.11 -7.66 -7.74
C LEU A 363 23.18 -8.21 -6.79
N ILE A 364 22.82 -9.11 -5.87
CA ILE A 364 23.78 -9.79 -4.98
C ILE A 364 24.84 -10.51 -5.83
N ALA A 365 24.43 -11.33 -6.81
CA ALA A 365 25.35 -12.06 -7.67
C ALA A 365 26.29 -11.12 -8.44
N ARG A 366 25.75 -10.03 -9.00
CA ARG A 366 26.55 -9.03 -9.74
C ARG A 366 27.51 -8.26 -8.84
N LEU A 367 27.11 -7.89 -7.62
CA LEU A 367 27.96 -7.22 -6.62
C LEU A 367 29.12 -8.13 -6.19
N LEU A 368 28.82 -9.41 -5.88
CA LEU A 368 29.84 -10.39 -5.55
C LEU A 368 30.82 -10.60 -6.72
N ALA A 369 30.32 -10.68 -7.96
CA ALA A 369 31.16 -10.79 -9.15
C ALA A 369 32.04 -9.54 -9.38
N ALA A 370 31.58 -8.37 -8.95
CA ALA A 370 32.34 -7.12 -8.99
C ALA A 370 33.38 -6.99 -7.86
N GLY A 371 33.43 -7.91 -6.90
CA GLY A 371 34.36 -7.88 -5.77
C GLY A 371 33.80 -7.22 -4.51
N ALA A 372 32.48 -7.18 -4.34
CA ALA A 372 31.88 -6.81 -3.06
C ALA A 372 32.35 -7.75 -1.94
N ASP A 373 32.76 -7.17 -0.82
CA ASP A 373 33.10 -7.86 0.41
C ASP A 373 31.80 -8.31 1.07
N ARG A 374 31.57 -9.61 0.97
CA ARG A 374 30.47 -10.31 1.63
C ARG A 374 30.50 -10.16 3.15
N ASP A 375 31.68 -10.09 3.75
CA ASP A 375 31.85 -10.12 5.20
C ASP A 375 31.93 -8.68 5.77
N ALA A 376 31.69 -7.65 4.95
CA ALA A 376 31.62 -6.27 5.38
C ALA A 376 30.56 -6.11 6.47
N VAL A 377 30.84 -5.27 7.47
CA VAL A 377 29.90 -4.96 8.54
C VAL A 377 29.45 -3.51 8.45
N ASP A 378 28.18 -3.26 8.72
CA ASP A 378 27.64 -1.91 8.86
C ASP A 378 28.07 -1.26 10.20
N ASP A 379 28.05 0.07 10.30
CA ASP A 379 28.47 0.78 11.53
C ASP A 379 27.35 0.83 12.58
N ARG A 380 26.09 0.71 12.15
CA ARG A 380 24.92 0.90 13.01
C ARG A 380 24.66 -0.28 13.94
N PHE A 381 24.83 -1.49 13.44
CA PHE A 381 24.54 -2.75 14.13
C PHE A 381 25.74 -3.70 14.17
N GLY A 382 26.78 -3.44 13.38
CA GLY A 382 27.93 -4.35 13.28
C GLY A 382 27.58 -5.68 12.63
N THR A 383 26.64 -5.67 11.68
CA THR A 383 26.10 -6.87 11.04
C THR A 383 26.48 -6.97 9.57
N THR A 384 26.48 -8.19 9.03
CA THR A 384 26.84 -8.47 7.63
C THR A 384 25.63 -8.40 6.70
N PRO A 385 25.82 -8.33 5.37
CA PRO A 385 24.75 -8.48 4.39
C PRO A 385 23.93 -9.76 4.61
N GLN A 386 24.58 -10.90 4.94
CA GLN A 386 23.86 -12.14 5.21
C GLN A 386 22.90 -11.96 6.39
N GLN A 387 23.33 -11.29 7.46
CA GLN A 387 22.49 -11.06 8.64
C GLN A 387 21.35 -10.09 8.33
N TRP A 388 21.55 -9.10 7.45
CA TRP A 388 20.46 -8.25 6.93
C TRP A 388 19.44 -9.08 6.15
N ALA A 389 19.88 -9.99 5.27
CA ALA A 389 18.97 -10.91 4.57
C ALA A 389 18.21 -11.82 5.54
N GLU A 390 18.87 -12.37 6.56
CA GLU A 390 18.22 -13.21 7.58
C GLU A 390 17.18 -12.42 8.38
N HIS A 391 17.52 -11.18 8.78
CA HIS A 391 16.60 -10.30 9.48
C HIS A 391 15.38 -9.91 8.63
N ALA A 392 15.57 -9.75 7.32
CA ALA A 392 14.50 -9.41 6.37
C ALA A 392 13.75 -10.65 5.82
N ASP A 393 13.98 -11.85 6.39
CA ASP A 393 13.41 -13.12 5.94
C ASP A 393 13.73 -13.49 4.47
N GLN A 394 14.84 -12.99 3.93
CA GLN A 394 15.33 -13.24 2.56
C GLN A 394 16.20 -14.50 2.51
N SER A 395 15.60 -15.69 2.74
CA SER A 395 16.39 -16.91 2.94
C SER A 395 17.26 -17.31 1.73
N GLU A 396 16.81 -17.06 0.49
CA GLU A 396 17.61 -17.32 -0.71
C GLU A 396 18.81 -16.37 -0.79
N ALA A 397 18.62 -15.09 -0.46
CA ALA A 397 19.70 -14.12 -0.40
C ALA A 397 20.70 -14.48 0.70
N ALA A 398 20.21 -14.84 1.88
CA ALA A 398 21.05 -15.33 2.98
C ALA A 398 21.82 -16.59 2.60
N ALA A 399 21.20 -17.53 1.87
CA ALA A 399 21.85 -18.73 1.36
C ALA A 399 22.94 -18.40 0.32
N LEU A 400 22.62 -17.55 -0.66
CA LEU A 400 23.56 -17.09 -1.68
C LEU A 400 24.77 -16.38 -1.05
N LEU A 401 24.54 -15.57 -0.03
CA LEU A 401 25.61 -14.91 0.72
C LEU A 401 26.40 -15.93 1.54
N ARG A 402 25.78 -16.96 2.10
CA ARG A 402 26.48 -18.01 2.85
C ARG A 402 27.42 -18.85 1.98
N GLU A 403 27.05 -19.10 0.72
CA GLU A 403 27.81 -19.94 -0.20
C GLU A 403 29.16 -19.31 -0.59
N ARG A 404 30.27 -19.90 -0.15
CA ARG A 404 31.61 -19.51 -0.64
C ARG A 404 31.91 -20.30 -1.91
N PRO A 405 32.20 -19.66 -3.07
CA PRO A 405 32.68 -20.42 -4.21
C PRO A 405 33.95 -21.18 -3.82
N PRO A 406 34.15 -22.42 -4.31
CA PRO A 406 35.36 -23.17 -4.03
C PRO A 406 36.59 -22.37 -4.52
N ARG A 407 37.62 -22.34 -3.66
CA ARG A 407 38.87 -21.59 -3.88
C ARG A 407 39.65 -22.06 -5.08
#